data_AF-A0A1H4BZV7-F1
#
_entry.id   AF-A0A1H4BZV7-F1
#
_cell.length_a   1.000
_cell.length_b   1.000
_cell.length_c   1.000
_cell.angle_alpha   90.00
_cell.angle_beta   90.00
_cell.angle_gamma   90.00
#
_symmetry.space_group_name_H-M   'P 1'
#
loop_
_entity.id
_entity.type
_entity.pdbx_description
1 polymer ?
#
loop_
_entity_poly.entity_id
_entity_poly.type
_entity_poly.pdbx_seq_one_letter_code
_entity_poly.pdbx_strand_id
1 'polypeptide(L)'
;MNTIIERITKMENILDELTIVVEKSDKAMSELEDSLKDLKTLKTYYESQYMKDVMADKRLEVPQDLKRGVLSEDAVHMLLTDLFELSNKMEKLSKKIR
;
A
#
# COMPACT_ATOMS: atom_id res chain seq x y z
N MET A 1 48.11 6.54 -6.97
CA MET A 1 47.76 5.64 -5.86
C MET A 1 47.00 6.45 -4.81
N ASN A 2 45.68 6.30 -4.75
CA ASN A 2 44.96 6.25 -3.47
C ASN A 2 43.69 5.36 -3.61
N THR A 3 43.89 4.24 -4.31
CA THR A 3 42.82 3.37 -4.81
C THR A 3 42.09 2.58 -3.73
N ILE A 4 42.67 2.45 -2.53
CA ILE A 4 42.04 1.75 -1.40
C ILE A 4 41.05 2.67 -0.69
N ILE A 5 41.47 3.88 -0.32
CA ILE A 5 40.60 4.86 0.36
C ILE A 5 39.41 5.21 -0.54
N GLU A 6 39.65 5.53 -1.82
CA GLU A 6 38.58 5.82 -2.78
C GLU A 6 37.59 4.67 -2.94
N ARG A 7 38.09 3.42 -2.99
CA ARG A 7 37.22 2.24 -3.10
C ARG A 7 36.41 2.02 -1.82
N ILE A 8 37.02 2.17 -0.64
CA ILE A 8 36.33 2.01 0.64
C ILE A 8 35.26 3.09 0.79
N THR A 9 35.59 4.37 0.58
CA THR A 9 34.60 5.46 0.65
C THR A 9 33.44 5.25 -0.31
N LYS A 10 33.72 4.77 -1.54
CA LYS A 10 32.65 4.46 -2.49
C LYS A 10 31.74 3.33 -1.98
N MET A 11 32.31 2.26 -1.43
CA MET A 11 31.51 1.15 -0.91
C MET A 11 30.73 1.54 0.35
N GLU A 12 31.32 2.37 1.22
CA GLU A 12 30.64 2.88 2.42
C GLU A 12 29.40 3.70 2.06
N ASN A 13 29.53 4.63 1.10
CA ASN A 13 28.39 5.40 0.64
C ASN A 13 27.27 4.51 0.04
N ILE A 14 27.65 3.47 -0.71
CA ILE A 14 26.68 2.50 -1.25
C ILE A 14 26.01 1.73 -0.11
N LEU A 15 26.77 1.30 0.91
CA LEU A 15 26.25 0.60 2.07
C LEU A 15 25.24 1.46 2.83
N ASP A 16 25.59 2.73 3.10
CA ASP A 16 24.72 3.68 3.80
C ASP A 16 23.42 3.92 3.03
N GLU A 17 23.53 4.17 1.71
CA GLU A 17 22.36 4.39 0.85
C GLU A 17 21.44 3.16 0.82
N LEU A 18 22.01 1.96 0.64
CA LEU A 18 21.23 0.72 0.62
C LEU A 18 20.58 0.43 1.97
N THR A 19 21.28 0.68 3.08
CA THR A 19 20.76 0.48 4.45
C THR A 19 19.52 1.34 4.67
N ILE A 20 19.59 2.64 4.32
CA ILE A 20 18.44 3.56 4.44
C ILE A 20 17.25 3.10 3.61
N VAL A 21 17.48 2.64 2.37
CA VAL A 21 16.41 2.16 1.49
C VAL A 21 15.76 0.89 2.04
N VAL A 22 16.55 -0.05 2.56
CA VAL A 22 16.05 -1.28 3.18
C VAL A 22 15.20 -0.97 4.40
N GLU A 23 15.66 -0.12 5.31
CA GLU A 23 14.91 0.27 6.52
C GLU A 23 13.56 0.93 6.17
N LYS A 24 13.55 1.85 5.20
CA LYS A 24 12.32 2.49 4.73
C LYS A 24 11.36 1.48 4.10
N SER A 25 11.90 0.53 3.34
CA SER A 25 11.11 -0.51 2.68
C SER A 25 10.49 -1.45 3.71
N ASP A 26 11.25 -1.87 4.71
CA ASP A 26 10.78 -2.72 5.81
C ASP A 26 9.64 -2.06 6.58
N LYS A 27 9.83 -0.80 6.99
CA LYS A 27 8.78 -0.02 7.66
C LYS A 27 7.50 0.06 6.83
N ALA A 28 7.60 0.38 5.54
CA ALA A 28 6.44 0.46 4.66
C ALA A 28 5.74 -0.90 4.47
N MET A 29 6.50 -2.00 4.43
CA MET A 29 5.93 -3.35 4.39
C MET A 29 5.19 -3.70 5.68
N SER A 30 5.73 -3.34 6.85
CA SER A 30 5.04 -3.54 8.14
C SER A 30 3.74 -2.73 8.22
N GLU A 31 3.75 -1.46 7.80
CA GLU A 31 2.55 -0.62 7.76
C GLU A 31 1.49 -1.19 6.81
N LEU A 32 1.90 -1.73 5.66
CA LEU A 32 1.01 -2.42 4.74
C LEU A 32 0.43 -3.69 5.37
N GLU A 33 1.24 -4.53 6.00
CA GLU A 33 0.80 -5.76 6.66
C GLU A 33 -0.24 -5.48 7.74
N ASP A 34 -0.03 -4.44 8.56
CA ASP A 34 -1.00 -4.02 9.57
C ASP A 34 -2.31 -3.54 8.92
N SER A 35 -2.22 -2.76 7.84
CA SER A 35 -3.39 -2.25 7.11
C SER A 35 -4.20 -3.35 6.41
N LEU A 36 -3.56 -4.46 6.01
CA LEU A 36 -4.25 -5.60 5.39
C LEU A 36 -5.22 -6.30 6.36
N LYS A 37 -5.07 -6.10 7.67
CA LYS A 37 -6.05 -6.60 8.67
C LYS A 37 -7.41 -5.92 8.48
N ASP A 38 -7.41 -4.61 8.18
CA ASP A 38 -8.62 -3.82 7.94
C ASP A 38 -9.20 -4.03 6.55
N LEU A 39 -8.40 -4.52 5.58
CA LEU A 39 -8.89 -4.86 4.25
C LEU A 39 -10.00 -5.92 4.31
N LYS A 40 -9.92 -6.87 5.25
CA LYS A 40 -10.97 -7.87 5.45
C LYS A 40 -12.29 -7.21 5.87
N THR A 41 -12.23 -6.25 6.80
CA THR A 41 -13.40 -5.47 7.25
C THR A 41 -14.02 -4.72 6.06
N LEU A 42 -13.20 -4.06 5.24
CA LEU A 42 -13.67 -3.37 4.04
C LEU A 42 -14.37 -4.32 3.05
N LYS A 43 -13.77 -5.49 2.78
CA LYS A 43 -14.39 -6.52 1.91
C LYS A 43 -15.73 -7.00 2.46
N THR A 44 -15.78 -7.34 3.75
CA THR A 44 -17.03 -7.78 4.40
C THR A 44 -18.12 -6.70 4.35
N TYR A 45 -17.76 -5.42 4.46
CA TYR A 45 -18.71 -4.32 4.29
C TYR A 45 -19.33 -4.32 2.88
N TYR A 46 -18.52 -4.51 1.84
CA TYR A 46 -18.99 -4.59 0.44
C TYR A 46 -19.90 -5.81 0.18
N GLU A 47 -19.63 -6.92 0.84
CA GLU A 47 -20.41 -8.15 0.70
C GLU A 47 -21.76 -8.09 1.44
N SER A 48 -21.90 -7.25 2.48
CA SER A 48 -23.04 -7.34 3.41
C SER A 48 -23.88 -6.08 3.56
N GLN A 49 -23.26 -4.90 3.67
CA GLN A 49 -23.93 -3.66 4.08
C GLN A 49 -23.91 -2.57 3.01
N TYR A 50 -22.89 -2.56 2.15
CA TYR A 50 -22.67 -1.54 1.13
C TYR A 50 -23.93 -1.15 0.33
N MET A 51 -24.66 -2.13 -0.21
CA MET A 51 -25.85 -1.83 -1.02
C MET A 51 -26.96 -1.15 -0.22
N LYS A 52 -27.10 -1.43 1.07
CA LYS A 52 -28.10 -0.76 1.92
C LYS A 52 -27.72 0.71 2.11
N ASP A 53 -26.44 0.99 2.32
CA ASP A 53 -25.94 2.35 2.56
C ASP A 53 -25.97 3.18 1.26
N VAL A 54 -25.68 2.57 0.11
CA VAL A 54 -25.92 3.19 -1.22
C VAL A 54 -27.38 3.57 -1.40
N MET A 55 -28.32 2.71 -0.99
CA MET A 55 -29.75 3.01 -1.11
C MET A 55 -30.19 4.10 -0.12
N ALA A 56 -29.61 4.16 1.08
CA ALA A 56 -29.82 5.24 2.03
C ALA A 56 -29.32 6.59 1.48
N ASP A 57 -28.15 6.61 0.85
CA ASP A 57 -27.61 7.79 0.17
C ASP A 57 -28.53 8.27 -0.97
N LYS A 58 -29.03 7.33 -1.79
CA LYS A 58 -30.03 7.63 -2.84
C LYS A 58 -31.34 8.20 -2.30
N ARG A 59 -31.72 7.85 -1.07
CA ARG A 59 -32.91 8.41 -0.37
C ARG A 59 -32.62 9.72 0.35
N LEU A 60 -31.42 10.28 0.22
CA LEU A 60 -30.97 11.49 0.92
C LEU A 60 -30.96 11.35 2.46
N GLU A 61 -30.82 10.11 2.96
CA GLU A 61 -30.71 9.82 4.40
C GLU A 61 -29.27 10.04 4.92
N VAL A 62 -28.31 10.22 4.01
CA VAL A 62 -26.89 10.48 4.31
C VAL A 62 -26.60 11.99 4.16
N PRO A 63 -25.93 12.63 5.14
CA PRO A 63 -25.56 14.04 5.04
C PRO A 63 -24.75 14.32 3.78
N GLN A 64 -25.16 15.33 3.01
CA GLN A 64 -24.56 15.57 1.70
C GLN A 64 -23.10 16.06 1.76
N ASP A 65 -22.67 16.59 2.90
CA ASP A 65 -21.30 16.99 3.22
C ASP A 65 -20.41 15.84 3.76
N LEU A 66 -20.98 14.66 4.06
CA LEU A 66 -20.21 13.51 4.52
C LEU A 66 -19.31 12.95 3.40
N LYS A 67 -18.01 12.77 3.68
CA LYS A 67 -17.11 12.04 2.77
C LYS A 67 -17.59 10.58 2.62
N ARG A 68 -18.06 10.22 1.42
CA ARG A 68 -18.65 8.92 1.11
C ARG A 68 -18.06 8.24 -0.12
N GLY A 69 -16.74 8.36 -0.30
CA GLY A 69 -16.03 7.69 -1.40
C GLY A 69 -16.21 6.17 -1.43
N VAL A 70 -16.46 5.56 -0.26
CA VAL A 70 -16.78 4.13 -0.15
C VAL A 70 -18.13 3.75 -0.80
N LEU A 71 -18.98 4.72 -1.14
CA LEU A 71 -20.25 4.46 -1.84
C LEU A 71 -20.11 4.51 -3.37
N SER A 72 -18.94 4.86 -3.90
CA SER A 72 -18.76 5.04 -5.34
C SER A 72 -18.45 3.75 -6.11
N GLU A 73 -18.31 2.60 -5.43
CA GLU A 73 -17.80 1.31 -5.95
C GLU A 73 -16.36 1.37 -6.48
N ASP A 74 -16.10 2.29 -7.41
CA ASP A 74 -14.84 2.52 -8.12
C ASP A 74 -13.65 2.69 -7.18
N ALA A 75 -13.81 3.44 -6.09
CA ALA A 75 -12.71 3.72 -5.17
C ALA A 75 -12.13 2.44 -4.53
N VAL A 76 -12.99 1.46 -4.22
CA VAL A 76 -12.55 0.19 -3.62
C VAL A 76 -12.07 -0.78 -4.69
N HIS A 77 -12.67 -0.78 -5.87
CA HIS A 77 -12.13 -1.53 -7.00
C HIS A 77 -10.72 -1.07 -7.40
N MET A 78 -10.47 0.25 -7.41
CA MET A 78 -9.15 0.81 -7.64
C MET A 78 -8.16 0.36 -6.57
N LEU A 79 -8.52 0.47 -5.29
CA LEU A 79 -7.65 0.01 -4.19
C LEU A 79 -7.29 -1.48 -4.31
N LEU A 80 -8.26 -2.34 -4.63
CA LEU A 80 -8.02 -3.78 -4.80
C LEU A 80 -7.10 -4.08 -5.99
N THR A 81 -7.27 -3.32 -7.09
CA THR A 81 -6.39 -3.39 -8.26
C THR A 81 -4.97 -2.96 -7.91
N ASP A 82 -4.80 -1.84 -7.21
CA ASP A 82 -3.50 -1.33 -6.79
C ASP A 82 -2.76 -2.32 -5.88
N LEU A 83 -3.48 -2.95 -4.93
CA LEU A 83 -2.92 -4.01 -4.08
C LEU A 83 -2.46 -5.23 -4.88
N PHE A 84 -3.22 -5.63 -5.90
CA PHE A 84 -2.84 -6.72 -6.78
C PHE A 84 -1.62 -6.37 -7.65
N GLU A 85 -1.55 -5.17 -8.20
CA GLU A 85 -0.37 -4.74 -8.94
C GLU A 85 0.87 -4.62 -8.05
N LEU A 86 0.70 -4.12 -6.82
CA LEU A 86 1.76 -4.02 -5.84
C LEU A 86 2.32 -5.40 -5.47
N SER A 87 1.47 -6.39 -5.26
CA SER A 87 1.91 -7.75 -4.94
C SER A 87 2.75 -8.35 -6.07
N ASN A 88 2.36 -8.15 -7.33
CA ASN A 88 3.14 -8.56 -8.50
C ASN A 88 4.51 -7.86 -8.57
N LYS A 89 4.56 -6.56 -8.24
CA LYS A 89 5.82 -5.80 -8.18
C LYS A 89 6.72 -6.34 -7.07
N MET A 90 6.17 -6.62 -5.89
CA MET A 90 6.89 -7.22 -4.76
C MET A 90 7.43 -8.61 -5.09
N GLU A 91 6.64 -9.47 -5.75
CA GLU A 91 7.10 -10.79 -6.17
C GLU A 91 8.29 -10.68 -7.14
N LYS A 92 8.20 -9.81 -8.14
CA LYS A 92 9.30 -9.56 -9.09
C LYS A 92 10.54 -9.00 -8.40
N LEU A 93 10.38 -8.10 -7.44
CA LEU A 93 11.47 -7.52 -6.67
C LEU A 93 12.14 -8.57 -5.79
N SER A 94 11.37 -9.47 -5.15
CA SER A 94 11.89 -10.54 -4.31
C SER A 94 12.87 -11.46 -5.06
N LYS A 95 12.61 -11.71 -6.35
CA LYS A 95 13.46 -12.52 -7.25
C LYS A 95 14.75 -11.79 -7.69
N LYS A 96 14.84 -10.47 -7.52
CA LYS A 96 16.05 -9.69 -7.80
C LYS A 96 16.95 -9.57 -6.58
N ILE A 97 16.38 -9.68 -5.38
CA ILE A 97 17.09 -9.56 -4.11
C ILE A 97 17.67 -10.91 -3.68
N ARG A 98 16.93 -12.01 -3.94
CA ARG A 98 17.39 -13.39 -3.73
C ARG A 98 18.24 -13.87 -4.88
#